data_AF-A0AAV5EUC0-F1
#
_entry.id   AF-A0AAV5EUC0-F1
#
_cell.length_a   1.000
_cell.length_b   1.000
_cell.length_c   1.000
_cell.angle_alpha   90.00
_cell.angle_beta   90.00
_cell.angle_gamma   90.00
#
_symmetry.space_group_name_H-M   'P 1'
#
loop_
_entity.id
_entity.type
_entity.pdbx_description
1 polymer ?
#
loop_
_entity_poly.entity_id
_entity_poly.type
_entity_poly.pdbx_seq_one_letter_code
_entity_poly.pdbx_strand_id
1 'polypeptide(L)'
;MDLLPDDMVASIFGRLPPCSLAASRCVRRKWCAIIDTRRLLRADLLPLRLDGFFFLEEDLRGGKYFFSRPSTGRRISGRLTDFLPDECYGDTMILDHCNGLLLLWERVANPATRQSVHLPPFPDPCTEGFYPVFFLAYDPIVSPQHYEIVLIPLVPSTRIEESSNIKFREDSEWPPSIFTTHVFSSTKWRWEERSFVREGEAAGTIADMHSDWQARRRHAVYVRGALYVHCQNDSVMRITLCDDK
;
A
#
# COMPACT_ATOMS: atom_id res chain seq x y z
N MET A 1 16.82 14.07 35.71
CA MET A 1 16.03 12.82 35.58
C MET A 1 16.74 11.60 36.22
N ASP A 2 17.94 11.74 36.80
CA ASP A 2 18.69 10.61 37.38
C ASP A 2 18.25 10.23 38.82
N LEU A 3 17.12 10.77 39.30
CA LEU A 3 16.60 10.63 40.67
C LEU A 3 15.26 9.87 40.75
N LEU A 4 14.64 9.54 39.62
CA LEU A 4 13.35 8.84 39.61
C LEU A 4 13.57 7.32 39.47
N PRO A 5 12.83 6.49 40.22
CA PRO A 5 12.78 5.04 40.01
C PRO A 5 12.34 4.71 38.58
N ASP A 6 12.86 3.61 38.04
CA ASP A 6 12.59 3.18 36.66
C ASP A 6 11.08 2.95 36.41
N ASP A 7 10.31 2.58 37.43
CA ASP A 7 8.84 2.49 37.39
C ASP A 7 8.15 3.83 37.10
N MET A 8 8.59 4.90 37.75
CA MET A 8 8.00 6.22 37.57
C MET A 8 8.35 6.78 36.18
N VAL A 9 9.59 6.58 35.76
CA VAL A 9 10.05 6.95 34.41
C VAL A 9 9.27 6.19 33.34
N ALA A 10 9.04 4.88 33.54
CA ALA A 10 8.18 4.10 32.66
C ALA A 10 6.74 4.61 32.60
N SER A 11 6.16 5.04 33.73
CA SER A 11 4.80 5.61 33.74
C SER A 11 4.72 6.93 32.95
N ILE A 12 5.77 7.74 32.98
CA ILE A 12 5.86 8.98 32.20
C ILE A 12 5.94 8.65 30.72
N PHE A 13 6.81 7.71 30.35
CA PHE A 13 6.92 7.23 28.97
C PHE A 13 5.64 6.58 28.45
N GLY A 14 4.92 5.83 29.29
CA GLY A 14 3.64 5.22 28.92
C GLY A 14 2.52 6.22 28.62
N ARG A 15 2.71 7.51 28.94
CA ARG A 15 1.78 8.60 28.60
C ARG A 15 2.16 9.34 27.33
N LEU A 16 3.34 9.08 26.77
CA LEU A 16 3.78 9.75 25.55
C LEU A 16 3.10 9.13 24.32
N PRO A 17 2.78 9.95 23.30
CA PRO A 17 2.37 9.41 22.01
C PRO A 17 3.51 8.60 21.38
N PRO A 18 3.22 7.60 20.51
CA PRO A 18 4.22 6.66 20.00
C PRO A 18 5.46 7.31 19.38
N CYS A 19 5.29 8.39 18.60
CA CYS A 19 6.41 9.10 17.98
C CYS A 19 7.33 9.79 19.01
N SER A 20 6.75 10.42 20.05
CA SER A 20 7.52 11.05 21.13
C SER A 20 8.20 10.02 22.03
N LEU A 21 7.57 8.86 22.21
CA LEU A 21 8.16 7.72 22.91
C LEU A 21 9.35 7.14 22.12
N ALA A 22 9.21 6.99 20.79
CA ALA A 22 10.28 6.57 19.90
C ALA A 22 11.45 7.58 19.88
N ALA A 23 11.15 8.89 19.87
CA ALA A 23 12.16 9.92 19.99
C ALA A 23 12.89 9.85 21.34
N SER A 24 12.16 9.66 22.45
CA SER A 24 12.72 9.53 23.80
C SER A 24 13.67 8.33 23.93
N ARG A 25 13.39 7.24 23.22
CA ARG A 25 14.26 6.07 23.11
C ARG A 25 15.65 6.41 22.57
N CYS A 26 15.77 7.39 21.67
CA CYS A 26 17.02 7.81 21.06
C CYS A 26 17.85 8.78 21.92
N VAL A 27 17.29 9.32 23.01
CA VAL A 27 17.93 10.38 23.80
C VAL A 27 19.01 9.83 24.74
N ARG A 28 18.76 8.71 25.42
CA ARG A 28 19.71 8.09 26.38
C ARG A 28 19.58 6.57 26.41
N ARG A 29 20.70 5.86 26.59
CA ARG A 29 20.71 4.38 26.74
C ARG A 29 19.82 3.87 27.87
N LYS A 30 19.80 4.54 29.03
CA LYS A 30 18.94 4.17 30.16
C LYS A 30 17.45 4.25 29.81
N TRP A 31 17.05 5.27 29.05
CA TRP A 31 15.67 5.45 28.60
C TRP A 31 15.29 4.39 27.56
N CYS A 32 16.19 4.13 26.61
CA CYS A 32 16.03 3.02 25.66
C CYS A 32 15.80 1.69 26.40
N ALA A 33 16.60 1.38 27.42
CA ALA A 33 16.45 0.16 28.20
C ALA A 33 15.09 0.08 28.90
N ILE A 34 14.65 1.14 29.59
CA ILE A 34 13.34 1.17 30.27
C ILE A 34 12.18 0.95 29.28
N ILE A 35 12.22 1.65 28.14
CA ILE A 35 11.20 1.58 27.09
C ILE A 35 11.15 0.17 26.48
N ASP A 36 12.31 -0.42 26.19
CA ASP A 36 12.42 -1.74 25.55
C ASP A 36 12.07 -2.88 26.52
N THR A 37 12.59 -2.84 27.76
CA THR A 37 12.31 -3.87 28.78
C THR A 37 10.83 -3.93 29.13
N ARG A 38 10.15 -2.78 29.17
CA ARG A 38 8.71 -2.72 29.47
C ARG A 38 7.81 -2.73 28.24
N ARG A 39 8.39 -2.88 27.04
CA ARG A 39 7.66 -2.95 25.76
C ARG A 39 6.66 -1.79 25.59
N LEU A 40 7.06 -0.59 26.01
CA LEU A 40 6.16 0.59 26.01
C LEU A 40 5.85 1.05 24.59
N LEU A 41 6.79 0.84 23.66
CA LEU A 41 6.49 0.94 22.24
C LEU A 41 5.69 -0.30 21.85
N ARG A 42 4.40 -0.08 21.63
CA ARG A 42 3.45 -1.01 21.03
C ARG A 42 4.04 -1.57 19.72
N ALA A 43 4.57 -2.79 19.80
CA ALA A 43 5.18 -3.51 18.69
C ALA A 43 4.19 -3.79 17.55
N ASP A 44 2.90 -3.67 17.84
CA ASP A 44 1.76 -3.78 16.94
C ASP A 44 1.55 -2.55 16.02
N LEU A 45 2.22 -1.42 16.28
CA LEU A 45 1.96 -0.17 15.55
C LEU A 45 3.13 0.35 14.71
N LEU A 46 4.34 -0.19 14.90
CA LEU A 46 5.53 0.20 14.13
C LEU A 46 6.45 -1.02 13.96
N PRO A 47 7.01 -1.26 12.76
CA PRO A 47 8.12 -2.20 12.61
C PRO A 47 9.25 -1.76 13.55
N LEU A 48 9.49 -2.53 14.62
CA LEU A 48 10.50 -2.20 15.65
C LEU A 48 11.91 -2.05 15.03
N ARG A 49 12.11 -2.61 13.84
CA ARG A 49 13.28 -2.47 12.98
C ARG A 49 12.86 -2.43 11.51
N LEU A 50 13.42 -1.49 10.76
CA LEU A 50 13.41 -1.51 9.30
C LEU A 50 14.57 -2.42 8.84
N ASP A 51 14.24 -3.61 8.33
CA ASP A 51 15.23 -4.56 7.82
C ASP A 51 15.78 -4.14 6.45
N GLY A 52 14.95 -3.50 5.64
CA GLY A 52 15.36 -2.89 4.38
C GLY A 52 14.19 -2.22 3.65
N PHE A 53 14.51 -1.52 2.57
CA PHE A 53 13.54 -0.87 1.70
C PHE A 53 14.00 -0.92 0.24
N PHE A 54 13.03 -0.84 -0.67
CA PHE A 54 13.29 -0.68 -2.09
C PHE A 54 13.31 0.79 -2.46
N PHE A 55 14.31 1.21 -3.22
CA PHE A 55 14.37 2.50 -3.87
C PHE A 55 14.11 2.30 -5.35
N LEU A 56 13.11 3.02 -5.86
CA LEU A 56 12.65 2.96 -7.24
C LEU A 56 13.01 4.27 -7.93
N GLU A 57 14.07 4.24 -8.73
CA GLU A 57 14.51 5.39 -9.52
C GLU A 57 13.44 5.72 -10.58
N GLU A 58 13.16 7.01 -10.77
CA GLU A 58 12.14 7.50 -11.71
C GLU A 58 12.70 7.78 -13.13
N ASP A 59 14.00 7.59 -13.35
CA ASP A 59 14.63 7.81 -14.65
C ASP A 59 14.31 6.72 -15.68
N LEU A 60 14.61 6.99 -16.96
CA LEU A 60 14.33 6.16 -18.14
C LEU A 60 14.74 4.68 -18.05
N ARG A 61 15.62 4.30 -17.11
CA ARG A 61 16.09 2.92 -16.91
C ARG A 61 15.36 2.17 -15.80
N GLY A 62 14.50 2.84 -15.01
CA GLY A 62 13.70 2.21 -13.96
C GLY A 62 14.52 1.40 -12.95
N GLY A 63 15.64 1.96 -12.48
CA GLY A 63 16.55 1.30 -11.55
C GLY A 63 15.86 0.92 -10.24
N LYS A 64 16.07 -0.32 -9.78
CA LYS A 64 15.51 -0.83 -8.53
C LYS A 64 16.63 -1.32 -7.63
N TYR A 65 16.68 -0.77 -6.43
CA TYR A 65 17.75 -1.03 -5.49
C TYR A 65 17.17 -1.43 -4.14
N PHE A 66 17.71 -2.48 -3.54
CA PHE A 66 17.33 -2.89 -2.19
C PHE A 66 18.41 -2.43 -1.20
N PHE A 67 18.02 -1.58 -0.27
CA PHE A 67 18.87 -1.10 0.80
C PHE A 67 18.51 -1.82 2.09
N SER A 68 19.50 -2.43 2.73
CA SER A 68 19.35 -3.10 4.03
C SER A 68 20.56 -2.84 4.91
N ARG A 69 20.42 -3.05 6.22
CA ARG A 69 21.56 -2.92 7.13
C ARG A 69 22.56 -4.04 6.90
N PRO A 70 23.88 -3.81 6.99
CA PRO A 70 24.88 -4.88 6.87
C PRO A 70 24.69 -6.01 7.89
N SER A 71 24.15 -5.68 9.07
CA SER A 71 23.87 -6.64 10.15
C SER A 71 22.67 -7.55 9.87
N THR A 72 21.76 -7.15 8.99
CA THR A 72 20.67 -7.99 8.48
C THR A 72 21.21 -8.74 7.27
N GLY A 73 21.80 -9.91 7.50
CA GLY A 73 22.56 -10.70 6.50
C GLY A 73 21.78 -11.22 5.28
N ARG A 74 20.58 -10.68 5.02
CA ARG A 74 19.72 -11.12 3.92
C ARG A 74 19.85 -10.15 2.76
N ARG A 75 20.83 -10.40 1.89
CA ARG A 75 20.90 -9.73 0.60
C ARG A 75 19.73 -10.21 -0.25
N ILE A 76 18.91 -9.26 -0.68
CA ILE A 76 17.87 -9.43 -1.69
C ILE A 76 18.34 -8.60 -2.88
N SER A 77 18.38 -9.19 -4.06
CA SER A 77 18.65 -8.50 -5.31
C SER A 77 17.58 -7.42 -5.52
N GLY A 78 18.00 -6.18 -5.80
CA GLY A 78 17.08 -5.10 -6.16
C GLY A 78 16.26 -5.39 -7.42
N ARG A 79 16.75 -6.30 -8.27
CA ARG A 79 16.06 -6.82 -9.45
C ARG A 79 15.16 -8.04 -9.16
N LEU A 80 15.06 -8.46 -7.90
CA LEU A 80 14.25 -9.59 -7.43
C LEU A 80 14.60 -10.95 -8.08
N THR A 81 15.78 -11.03 -8.70
CA THR A 81 16.30 -12.20 -9.43
C THR A 81 16.48 -13.45 -8.57
N ASP A 82 16.58 -13.28 -7.25
CA ASP A 82 16.92 -14.36 -6.33
C ASP A 82 15.73 -15.32 -6.07
N PHE A 83 14.52 -14.91 -6.43
CA PHE A 83 13.30 -15.67 -6.14
C PHE A 83 12.15 -15.45 -7.15
N LEU A 84 12.41 -14.70 -8.22
CA LEU A 84 11.53 -14.64 -9.39
C LEU A 84 12.10 -15.53 -10.50
N PRO A 85 11.23 -16.21 -11.29
CA PRO A 85 11.66 -16.95 -12.47
C PRO A 85 12.36 -16.04 -13.49
N ASP A 86 13.29 -16.60 -14.27
CA ASP A 86 14.03 -15.88 -15.32
C ASP A 86 13.12 -15.27 -16.40
N GLU A 87 11.95 -15.86 -16.64
CA GLU A 87 10.95 -15.36 -17.59
C GLU A 87 10.38 -13.98 -17.18
N CYS A 88 10.55 -13.57 -15.92
CA CYS A 88 10.02 -12.32 -15.39
C CYS A 88 10.97 -11.12 -15.51
N TYR A 89 12.18 -11.25 -16.10
CA TYR A 89 13.18 -10.16 -16.10
C TYR A 89 12.72 -8.86 -16.78
N GLY A 90 11.75 -8.94 -17.70
CA GLY A 90 11.13 -7.77 -18.34
C GLY A 90 10.03 -7.09 -17.53
N ASP A 91 9.41 -7.81 -16.58
CA ASP A 91 8.16 -7.41 -15.92
C ASP A 91 8.28 -7.44 -14.39
N THR A 92 9.36 -6.82 -13.91
CA THR A 92 9.65 -6.73 -12.47
C THR A 92 9.17 -5.41 -11.87
N MET A 93 8.26 -4.70 -12.54
CA MET A 93 7.75 -3.41 -12.05
C MET A 93 6.97 -3.63 -10.76
N ILE A 94 7.35 -2.91 -9.71
CA ILE A 94 6.60 -2.92 -8.45
C ILE A 94 5.43 -1.94 -8.65
N LEU A 95 4.23 -2.50 -8.74
CA LEU A 95 2.98 -1.76 -8.90
C LEU A 95 2.56 -1.11 -7.59
N ASP A 96 2.69 -1.85 -6.48
CA ASP A 96 2.36 -1.39 -5.13
C ASP A 96 3.10 -2.23 -4.07
N HIS A 97 3.05 -1.78 -2.81
CA HIS A 97 3.54 -2.55 -1.67
C HIS A 97 2.62 -2.40 -0.45
N CYS A 98 2.50 -3.45 0.36
CA CYS A 98 1.75 -3.37 1.60
C CYS A 98 2.32 -4.33 2.65
N ASN A 99 2.68 -3.82 3.83
CA ASN A 99 3.17 -4.58 4.98
C ASN A 99 4.21 -5.68 4.65
N GLY A 100 5.14 -5.36 3.75
CA GLY A 100 6.25 -6.25 3.36
C GLY A 100 5.98 -7.14 2.14
N LEU A 101 4.75 -7.16 1.62
CA LEU A 101 4.44 -7.76 0.32
C LEU A 101 4.64 -6.74 -0.81
N LEU A 102 5.06 -7.25 -1.97
CA LEU A 102 5.21 -6.48 -3.21
C LEU A 102 4.20 -7.00 -4.25
N LEU A 103 3.48 -6.09 -4.88
CA LEU A 103 2.65 -6.37 -6.04
C LEU A 103 3.46 -6.12 -7.31
N LEU A 104 3.57 -7.14 -8.13
CA LEU A 104 4.14 -7.11 -9.48
C LEU A 104 3.01 -7.37 -10.47
N TRP A 105 3.28 -7.22 -11.77
CA TRP A 105 2.32 -7.64 -12.78
C TRP A 105 2.02 -9.14 -12.63
N GLU A 106 0.74 -9.44 -12.38
CA GLU A 106 0.21 -10.80 -12.15
C GLU A 106 0.97 -11.64 -11.11
N ARG A 107 1.68 -11.01 -10.16
CA ARG A 107 2.38 -11.72 -9.08
C ARG A 107 2.34 -10.94 -7.77
N VAL A 108 2.27 -11.68 -6.66
CA VAL A 108 2.65 -11.17 -5.34
C VAL A 108 3.93 -11.82 -4.89
N ALA A 109 4.86 -10.99 -4.42
CA ALA A 109 6.16 -11.38 -3.94
C ALA A 109 6.28 -11.05 -2.45
N ASN A 110 6.88 -11.98 -1.69
CA ASN A 110 7.30 -11.76 -0.32
C ASN A 110 8.83 -11.82 -0.25
N PRO A 111 9.53 -10.66 -0.26
CA PRO A 111 10.98 -10.61 -0.13
C PRO A 111 11.49 -11.22 1.19
N ALA A 112 10.69 -11.16 2.25
CA ALA A 112 11.00 -11.75 3.56
C ALA A 112 10.80 -13.27 3.62
N THR A 113 10.20 -13.91 2.62
CA THR A 113 10.22 -15.38 2.52
C THR A 113 10.94 -15.87 1.27
N ARG A 114 11.30 -14.96 0.35
CA ARG A 114 11.83 -15.30 -0.99
C ARG A 114 10.87 -16.21 -1.76
N GLN A 115 9.59 -15.92 -1.64
CA GLN A 115 8.54 -16.63 -2.34
C GLN A 115 7.76 -15.65 -3.19
N SER A 116 7.26 -16.15 -4.31
CA SER A 116 6.32 -15.42 -5.15
C SER A 116 5.24 -16.38 -5.63
N VAL A 117 4.08 -15.82 -5.93
CA VAL A 117 2.93 -16.59 -6.42
C VAL A 117 2.28 -15.85 -7.58
N HIS A 118 1.89 -16.61 -8.62
CA HIS A 118 1.27 -16.09 -9.83
C HIS A 118 -0.22 -15.91 -9.61
N LEU A 119 -0.73 -14.71 -9.85
CA LEU A 119 -2.15 -14.38 -9.74
C LEU A 119 -2.90 -14.84 -10.99
N PRO A 120 -4.22 -15.05 -10.91
CA PRO A 120 -5.05 -15.11 -12.10
C PRO A 120 -4.89 -13.82 -12.94
N PRO A 121 -5.12 -13.89 -14.26
CA PRO A 121 -4.98 -12.74 -15.15
C PRO A 121 -5.71 -11.50 -14.62
N PHE A 122 -5.07 -10.34 -14.78
CA PHE A 122 -5.66 -9.10 -14.32
C PHE A 122 -6.91 -8.76 -15.15
N PRO A 123 -8.06 -8.47 -14.50
CA PRO A 123 -9.27 -8.13 -15.22
C PRO A 123 -9.15 -6.72 -15.81
N ASP A 124 -9.86 -6.48 -16.90
CA ASP A 124 -10.06 -5.13 -17.41
C ASP A 124 -10.95 -4.31 -16.45
N PRO A 125 -10.79 -2.99 -16.43
CA PRO A 125 -11.72 -2.09 -15.77
C PRO A 125 -13.18 -2.36 -16.18
N CYS A 126 -14.11 -2.26 -15.23
CA CYS A 126 -15.56 -2.31 -15.53
C CYS A 126 -16.03 -1.15 -16.43
N THR A 127 -15.15 -0.18 -16.72
CA THR A 127 -15.44 1.01 -17.53
C THR A 127 -14.46 1.09 -18.68
N GLU A 128 -14.99 1.01 -19.91
CA GLU A 128 -14.17 1.11 -21.12
C GLU A 128 -13.39 2.44 -21.18
N GLY A 129 -12.16 2.36 -21.68
CA GLY A 129 -11.27 3.51 -21.85
C GLY A 129 -10.46 3.89 -20.60
N PHE A 130 -10.84 3.44 -19.40
CA PHE A 130 -10.10 3.73 -18.16
C PHE A 130 -8.82 2.87 -18.08
N TYR A 131 -7.79 3.37 -17.40
CA TYR A 131 -6.55 2.62 -17.17
C TYR A 131 -6.61 1.87 -15.83
N PRO A 132 -6.31 0.56 -15.78
CA PRO A 132 -6.32 -0.19 -14.53
C PRO A 132 -5.08 0.14 -13.67
N VAL A 133 -5.30 0.42 -12.38
CA VAL A 133 -4.25 0.46 -11.36
C VAL A 133 -4.62 -0.50 -10.24
N PHE A 134 -3.62 -1.16 -9.66
CA PHE A 134 -3.84 -2.21 -8.67
C PHE A 134 -3.17 -1.85 -7.35
N PHE A 135 -3.90 -2.00 -6.25
CA PHE A 135 -3.40 -1.71 -4.91
C PHE A 135 -3.54 -2.92 -4.00
N LEU A 136 -2.52 -3.13 -3.16
CA LEU A 136 -2.44 -4.26 -2.25
C LEU A 136 -2.97 -3.88 -0.86
N ALA A 137 -3.89 -4.68 -0.34
CA ALA A 137 -4.39 -4.59 1.01
C ALA A 137 -3.97 -5.84 1.80
N TYR A 138 -2.99 -5.67 2.69
CA TYR A 138 -2.50 -6.75 3.54
C TYR A 138 -2.24 -6.23 4.94
N ASP A 139 -2.79 -6.89 5.96
CA ASP A 139 -2.45 -6.66 7.36
C ASP A 139 -2.09 -7.99 8.02
N PRO A 140 -0.80 -8.27 8.25
CA PRO A 140 -0.36 -9.53 8.84
C PRO A 140 -0.83 -9.73 10.29
N ILE A 141 -1.24 -8.66 10.98
CA ILE A 141 -1.73 -8.72 12.35
C ILE A 141 -3.19 -9.18 12.36
N VAL A 142 -3.99 -8.71 11.39
CA VAL A 142 -5.40 -9.09 11.26
C VAL A 142 -5.52 -10.49 10.65
N SER A 143 -4.84 -10.73 9.53
CA SER A 143 -4.86 -12.02 8.86
C SER A 143 -3.53 -12.31 8.15
N PRO A 144 -2.65 -13.13 8.75
CA PRO A 144 -1.30 -13.35 8.22
C PRO A 144 -1.29 -14.07 6.87
N GLN A 145 -2.36 -14.79 6.52
CA GLN A 145 -2.48 -15.59 5.29
C GLN A 145 -3.37 -14.93 4.23
N HIS A 146 -4.04 -13.83 4.56
CA HIS A 146 -5.00 -13.19 3.68
C HIS A 146 -4.53 -11.82 3.23
N TYR A 147 -4.54 -11.60 1.91
CA TYR A 147 -4.41 -10.28 1.31
C TYR A 147 -5.45 -10.13 0.19
N GLU A 148 -5.79 -8.89 -0.09
CA GLU A 148 -6.64 -8.52 -1.22
C GLU A 148 -5.90 -7.59 -2.17
N ILE A 149 -6.27 -7.61 -3.45
CA ILE A 149 -5.79 -6.66 -4.44
C ILE A 149 -7.01 -5.98 -5.05
N VAL A 150 -7.04 -4.65 -5.01
CA VAL A 150 -8.16 -3.85 -5.49
C VAL A 150 -7.75 -3.17 -6.79
N LEU A 151 -8.53 -3.38 -7.85
CA LEU A 151 -8.42 -2.61 -9.09
C LEU A 151 -9.09 -1.26 -8.88
N ILE A 152 -8.41 -0.16 -9.20
CA ILE A 152 -8.95 1.20 -9.25
C ILE A 152 -8.79 1.71 -10.68
N PRO A 153 -9.89 1.99 -11.39
CA PRO A 153 -9.83 2.50 -12.75
C PRO A 153 -9.49 4.00 -12.71
N LEU A 154 -8.45 4.41 -13.44
CA LEU A 154 -8.06 5.81 -13.60
C LEU A 154 -8.79 6.43 -14.78
N VAL A 155 -9.28 7.66 -14.57
CA VAL A 155 -9.91 8.48 -15.59
C VAL A 155 -8.86 8.87 -16.64
N PRO A 156 -9.13 8.67 -17.94
CA PRO A 156 -8.20 9.06 -19.01
C PRO A 156 -7.91 10.57 -19.01
N SER A 157 -6.67 10.98 -19.27
CA SER A 157 -6.28 12.40 -19.31
C SER A 157 -6.69 13.12 -20.60
N THR A 158 -6.82 12.40 -21.72
CA THR A 158 -7.30 12.97 -22.97
C THR A 158 -8.80 13.19 -22.88
N ARG A 159 -9.26 14.41 -23.21
CA ARG A 159 -10.68 14.68 -23.44
C ARG A 159 -11.23 13.58 -24.33
N ILE A 160 -12.19 12.88 -23.79
CA ILE A 160 -12.88 11.78 -24.44
C ILE A 160 -13.29 12.28 -25.83
N GLU A 161 -12.70 11.72 -26.90
CA GLU A 161 -13.29 11.92 -28.22
C GLU A 161 -14.74 11.43 -28.12
N GLU A 162 -15.69 12.24 -28.62
CA GLU A 162 -17.14 12.06 -28.52
C GLU A 162 -17.66 10.69 -29.03
N SER A 163 -16.77 9.82 -29.51
CA SER A 163 -17.01 8.53 -30.13
C SER A 163 -16.82 7.31 -29.22
N SER A 164 -16.32 7.45 -27.99
CA SER A 164 -16.19 6.32 -27.06
C SER A 164 -17.39 6.26 -26.10
N ASN A 165 -18.00 5.08 -25.97
CA ASN A 165 -19.13 4.79 -25.09
C ASN A 165 -18.74 4.81 -23.60
N ILE A 166 -18.03 5.86 -23.15
CA ILE A 166 -17.61 6.00 -21.77
C ILE A 166 -18.84 6.24 -20.92
N LYS A 167 -19.03 5.33 -19.96
CA LYS A 167 -20.20 5.28 -19.07
C LYS A 167 -20.40 6.55 -18.23
N PHE A 168 -19.35 7.34 -18.03
CA PHE A 168 -19.38 8.54 -17.21
C PHE A 168 -19.26 9.81 -18.04
N ARG A 169 -20.18 10.75 -17.79
CA ARG A 169 -20.13 12.11 -18.34
C ARG A 169 -19.14 12.95 -17.52
N GLU A 170 -18.64 14.05 -18.08
CA GLU A 170 -17.72 14.95 -17.38
C GLU A 170 -18.28 15.47 -16.04
N ASP A 171 -19.59 15.66 -15.92
CA ASP A 171 -20.30 16.11 -14.71
C ASP A 171 -20.60 14.98 -13.70
N SER A 172 -20.23 13.73 -14.02
CA SER A 172 -20.47 12.60 -13.13
C SER A 172 -19.55 12.65 -11.91
N GLU A 173 -20.09 12.38 -10.73
CA GLU A 173 -19.34 12.35 -9.48
C GLU A 173 -18.28 11.23 -9.49
N TRP A 174 -17.09 11.55 -8.95
CA TRP A 174 -16.00 10.61 -8.73
C TRP A 174 -15.56 10.60 -7.26
N PRO A 175 -15.34 9.43 -6.64
CA PRO A 175 -15.89 8.16 -7.09
C PRO A 175 -17.44 8.21 -7.08
N PRO A 176 -18.12 7.40 -7.91
CA PRO A 176 -19.57 7.30 -7.90
C PRO A 176 -20.11 6.87 -6.52
N SER A 177 -21.39 7.15 -6.26
CA SER A 177 -22.05 6.78 -5.00
C SER A 177 -22.00 5.29 -4.71
N ILE A 178 -22.12 4.45 -5.74
CA ILE A 178 -21.81 3.03 -5.72
C ILE A 178 -20.59 2.83 -6.62
N PHE A 179 -19.47 2.51 -6.01
CA PHE A 179 -18.21 2.23 -6.69
C PHE A 179 -18.04 0.73 -6.88
N THR A 180 -18.26 0.26 -8.10
CA THR A 180 -18.13 -1.15 -8.46
C THR A 180 -16.79 -1.40 -9.14
N THR A 181 -16.01 -2.35 -8.60
CA THR A 181 -14.70 -2.70 -9.14
C THR A 181 -14.32 -4.16 -8.85
N HIS A 182 -13.24 -4.63 -9.46
CA HIS A 182 -12.70 -5.96 -9.24
C HIS A 182 -11.79 -6.01 -8.01
N VAL A 183 -11.99 -7.04 -7.17
CA VAL A 183 -11.16 -7.34 -6.01
C VAL A 183 -10.70 -8.79 -6.09
N PHE A 184 -9.40 -9.01 -6.04
CA PHE A 184 -8.81 -10.32 -5.86
C PHE A 184 -8.73 -10.65 -4.37
N SER A 185 -9.08 -11.88 -4.00
CA SER A 185 -8.91 -12.42 -2.65
C SER A 185 -7.94 -13.59 -2.66
N SER A 186 -6.88 -13.54 -1.83
CA SER A 186 -5.94 -14.66 -1.70
C SER A 186 -6.59 -15.93 -1.12
N THR A 187 -7.73 -15.80 -0.42
CA THR A 187 -8.47 -16.92 0.15
C THR A 187 -9.26 -17.67 -0.92
N LYS A 188 -9.94 -16.92 -1.80
CA LYS A 188 -10.75 -17.50 -2.90
C LYS A 188 -9.96 -17.75 -4.17
N TRP A 189 -8.76 -17.16 -4.26
CA TRP A 189 -7.86 -17.24 -5.40
C TRP A 189 -8.49 -16.83 -6.73
N ARG A 190 -9.33 -15.80 -6.70
CA ARG A 190 -10.03 -15.29 -7.89
C ARG A 190 -10.37 -13.81 -7.75
N TRP A 191 -10.59 -13.17 -8.89
CA TRP A 191 -11.17 -11.84 -8.99
C TRP A 191 -12.70 -11.92 -8.85
N GLU A 192 -13.26 -11.01 -8.08
CA GLU A 192 -14.71 -10.85 -7.92
C GLU A 192 -15.07 -9.38 -8.11
N GLU A 193 -16.17 -9.11 -8.79
CA GLU A 193 -16.75 -7.77 -8.83
C GLU A 193 -17.41 -7.47 -7.48
N ARG A 194 -17.03 -6.35 -6.86
CA ARG A 194 -17.56 -5.88 -5.58
C ARG A 194 -17.99 -4.43 -5.69
N SER A 195 -19.07 -4.10 -5.00
CA SER A 195 -19.64 -2.75 -4.96
C SER A 195 -19.44 -2.13 -3.58
N PHE A 196 -18.93 -0.91 -3.55
CA PHE A 196 -18.66 -0.15 -2.34
C PHE A 196 -19.52 1.10 -2.32
N VAL A 197 -20.16 1.38 -1.18
CA VAL A 197 -20.93 2.61 -1.02
C VAL A 197 -19.97 3.73 -0.59
N ARG A 198 -20.02 4.86 -1.31
CA ARG A 198 -19.20 6.04 -0.99
C ARG A 198 -19.61 6.61 0.36
N GLU A 199 -18.64 6.74 1.28
CA GLU A 199 -18.80 7.43 2.55
C GLU A 199 -18.30 8.88 2.41
N GLY A 200 -19.16 9.88 2.67
CA GLY A 200 -18.81 11.29 2.58
C GLY A 200 -19.25 11.95 1.27
N GLU A 201 -18.59 13.04 0.88
CA GLU A 201 -18.84 13.75 -0.39
C GLU A 201 -18.04 13.14 -1.54
N ALA A 202 -18.41 13.47 -2.78
CA ALA A 202 -17.61 13.07 -3.94
C ALA A 202 -16.26 13.79 -3.89
N ALA A 203 -15.20 13.12 -4.34
CA ALA A 203 -13.88 13.72 -4.49
C ALA A 203 -13.84 14.82 -5.55
N GLY A 204 -14.80 14.81 -6.47
CA GLY A 204 -15.00 15.79 -7.52
C GLY A 204 -15.89 15.21 -8.61
N THR A 205 -15.82 15.79 -9.78
CA THR A 205 -16.40 15.25 -11.01
C THR A 205 -15.33 14.57 -11.85
N ILE A 206 -15.74 13.80 -12.87
CA ILE A 206 -14.82 13.26 -13.88
C ILE A 206 -14.01 14.39 -14.53
N ALA A 207 -14.63 15.55 -14.78
CA ALA A 207 -13.96 16.76 -15.29
C ALA A 207 -12.73 17.14 -14.45
N ASP A 208 -12.86 17.08 -13.12
CA ASP A 208 -11.79 17.43 -12.18
C ASP A 208 -10.63 16.43 -12.19
N MET A 209 -10.83 15.20 -12.69
CA MET A 209 -9.78 14.16 -12.73
C MET A 209 -8.82 14.30 -13.92
N HIS A 210 -9.16 15.10 -14.93
CA HIS A 210 -8.35 15.27 -16.15
C HIS A 210 -7.10 16.15 -15.95
N SER A 211 -6.89 16.73 -14.77
CA SER A 211 -5.95 17.85 -14.59
C SER A 211 -4.47 17.50 -14.50
N ASP A 212 -4.05 16.23 -14.56
CA ASP A 212 -2.67 15.88 -14.26
C ASP A 212 -2.01 14.91 -15.26
N TRP A 213 -1.19 15.48 -16.15
CA TRP A 213 -0.28 14.73 -17.03
C TRP A 213 0.91 14.13 -16.25
N GLN A 214 1.10 14.52 -14.99
CA GLN A 214 2.07 13.86 -14.13
C GLN A 214 1.40 12.63 -13.52
N ALA A 215 1.34 11.56 -14.32
CA ALA A 215 1.15 10.17 -13.89
C ALA A 215 2.28 9.67 -12.96
N ARG A 216 2.82 10.55 -12.11
CA ARG A 216 3.70 10.21 -11.01
C ARG A 216 2.86 9.40 -10.04
N ARG A 217 3.07 8.08 -10.11
CA ARG A 217 2.81 7.04 -9.12
C ARG A 217 1.70 7.43 -8.14
N ARG A 218 0.47 7.08 -8.48
CA ARG A 218 -0.63 7.16 -7.51
C ARG A 218 -0.39 6.08 -6.46
N HIS A 219 -0.54 6.46 -5.20
CA HIS A 219 -0.26 5.58 -4.07
C HIS A 219 -1.56 5.29 -3.32
N ALA A 220 -1.63 4.11 -2.74
CA ALA A 220 -2.66 3.78 -1.76
C ALA A 220 -2.01 3.33 -0.44
N VAL A 221 -2.74 3.51 0.65
CA VAL A 221 -2.34 3.03 1.97
C VAL A 221 -3.49 2.24 2.56
N TYR A 222 -3.21 1.00 2.96
CA TYR A 222 -4.16 0.17 3.67
C TYR A 222 -3.94 0.28 5.18
N VAL A 223 -4.98 0.72 5.91
CA VAL A 223 -4.94 0.90 7.36
C VAL A 223 -6.28 0.50 7.97
N ARG A 224 -6.24 -0.45 8.92
CA ARG A 224 -7.40 -0.83 9.76
C ARG A 224 -8.65 -1.19 8.94
N GLY A 225 -8.52 -2.07 7.95
CA GLY A 225 -9.65 -2.53 7.14
C GLY A 225 -10.10 -1.57 6.04
N ALA A 226 -9.41 -0.43 5.86
CA ALA A 226 -9.73 0.52 4.82
C ALA A 226 -8.52 0.85 3.94
N LEU A 227 -8.75 0.91 2.63
CA LEU A 227 -7.80 1.36 1.63
C LEU A 227 -8.05 2.84 1.34
N TYR A 228 -7.00 3.65 1.45
CA TYR A 228 -7.02 5.08 1.14
C TYR A 228 -6.25 5.28 -0.15
N VAL A 229 -6.92 5.74 -1.20
CA VAL A 229 -6.40 5.84 -2.56
C VAL A 229 -6.26 7.32 -2.94
N HIS A 230 -5.08 7.72 -3.38
CA HIS A 230 -4.83 9.06 -3.92
C HIS A 230 -5.43 9.18 -5.34
N CYS A 231 -6.43 10.05 -5.49
CA CYS A 231 -7.12 10.30 -6.75
C CYS A 231 -6.36 11.30 -7.63
N GLN A 232 -6.80 11.45 -8.89
CA GLN A 232 -6.09 12.27 -9.88
C GLN A 232 -6.09 13.77 -9.58
N ASN A 233 -7.12 14.25 -8.88
CA ASN A 233 -7.27 15.64 -8.45
C ASN A 233 -6.75 15.92 -7.04
N ASP A 234 -5.82 15.10 -6.53
CA ASP A 234 -5.24 15.16 -5.18
C ASP A 234 -6.20 14.93 -4.00
N SER A 235 -7.45 14.56 -4.28
CA SER A 235 -8.35 14.05 -3.25
C SER A 235 -7.97 12.62 -2.82
N VAL A 236 -8.59 12.14 -1.74
CA VAL A 236 -8.40 10.78 -1.22
C VAL A 236 -9.74 10.07 -1.18
N MET A 237 -9.83 8.96 -1.90
CA MET A 237 -10.94 8.02 -1.81
C MET A 237 -10.66 6.99 -0.71
N ARG A 238 -11.67 6.68 0.10
CA ARG A 238 -11.61 5.61 1.10
C ARG A 238 -12.52 4.44 0.68
N ILE A 239 -11.97 3.23 0.65
CA ILE A 239 -12.69 1.99 0.39
C ILE A 239 -12.58 1.10 1.63
N THR A 240 -13.70 0.80 2.27
CA THR A 240 -13.74 -0.17 3.37
C THR A 240 -13.81 -1.57 2.79
N LEU A 241 -12.80 -2.40 3.07
CA LEU A 241 -12.80 -3.81 2.70
C LEU A 241 -13.49 -4.59 3.83
N CYS A 242 -14.62 -5.19 3.53
CA CYS A 242 -15.29 -6.07 4.49
C CYS A 242 -14.48 -7.36 4.61
N ASP A 243 -14.23 -7.81 5.84
CA ASP A 243 -14.04 -9.24 6.07
C ASP A 243 -15.35 -9.92 5.64
N ASP A 244 -15.28 -10.81 4.65
CA ASP A 244 -16.38 -11.74 4.37
C ASP A 244 -16.68 -12.46 5.70
N LYS A 245 -17.79 -12.08 6.35
CA LYS A 245 -18.29 -12.76 7.56
C LYS A 245 -18.75 -14.18 7.25
#